data_AF-A0A7W1W0V2-F1
#
_entry.id   AF-A0A7W1W0V2-F1
#
_cell.length_a   1.000
_cell.length_b   1.000
_cell.length_c   1.000
_cell.angle_alpha   90.00
_cell.angle_beta   90.00
_cell.angle_gamma   90.00
#
_symmetry.space_group_name_H-M   'P 1'
#
loop_
_entity.id
_entity.type
_entity.pdbx_description
1 polymer ?
#
loop_
_entity_poly.entity_id
_entity_poly.type
_entity_poly.pdbx_seq_one_letter_code
_entity_poly.pdbx_strand_id
1 'polypeptide(L)'
;LAPLLTIGGATGALLGYAAILLIPHAGVGITLAVLVGMSAMFASASRALLTSIIFALETTGQSNALLPLLAACIASYVVSYLLMKNTIMTEKIARRGVVTPHAYAPDILGQIKVRQVLQADKKISANHFPLINKNQPRVTAGDTLRTAVEIMALADTDTLPVTNESGKKVEGVLSYRNILSAYRLHFDEHEENRTISLKRRTLKMVVRGKKRLSNLKNDNY
;
A
#
# COMPACT_ATOMS: atom_id res chain seq x y z
N LEU A 1 19.84 11.04 7.43
CA LEU A 1 20.09 11.14 5.97
C LEU A 1 21.54 11.46 5.68
N ALA A 2 22.10 12.54 6.24
CA ALA A 2 23.51 12.90 6.07
C ALA A 2 24.50 11.73 6.30
N PRO A 3 24.41 10.93 7.38
CA PRO A 3 25.37 9.82 7.57
C PRO A 3 25.30 8.75 6.48
N LEU A 4 24.10 8.46 5.97
CA LEU A 4 23.89 7.47 4.93
C LEU A 4 24.46 7.94 3.59
N LEU A 5 24.27 9.21 3.26
CA LEU A 5 24.88 9.83 2.09
C LEU A 5 26.40 9.87 2.22
N THR A 6 26.95 10.20 3.39
CA THR A 6 28.40 10.18 3.62
C THR A 6 28.99 8.79 3.40
N ILE A 7 28.35 7.75 3.93
CA ILE A 7 28.80 6.35 3.73
C ILE A 7 28.71 5.98 2.25
N GLY A 8 27.59 6.28 1.59
CA GLY A 8 27.40 5.98 0.17
C GLY A 8 28.39 6.70 -0.74
N GLY A 9 28.73 7.95 -0.40
CA GLY A 9 29.74 8.72 -1.11
C GLY A 9 31.15 8.18 -0.88
N ALA A 10 31.50 7.80 0.36
CA ALA A 10 32.78 7.18 0.66
C ALA A 10 32.95 5.83 -0.07
N THR A 11 31.93 4.97 -0.04
CA THR A 11 31.95 3.70 -0.79
C THR A 11 31.97 3.93 -2.30
N GLY A 12 31.23 4.93 -2.79
CA GLY A 12 31.25 5.33 -4.21
C GLY A 12 32.62 5.84 -4.66
N ALA A 13 33.31 6.63 -3.84
CA ALA A 13 34.69 7.06 -4.10
C ALA A 13 35.64 5.86 -4.18
N LEU A 14 35.53 4.94 -3.22
CA LEU A 14 36.39 3.75 -3.12
C LEU A 14 36.19 2.83 -4.34
N LEU A 15 34.94 2.55 -4.70
CA LEU A 15 34.59 1.75 -5.87
C LEU A 15 34.95 2.46 -7.18
N GLY A 16 34.76 3.78 -7.27
CA GLY A 16 35.16 4.57 -8.42
C GLY A 16 36.66 4.55 -8.65
N TYR A 17 37.46 4.71 -7.58
CA TYR A 17 38.91 4.60 -7.64
C TYR A 17 39.35 3.19 -8.07
N ALA A 18 38.77 2.15 -7.48
CA ALA A 18 39.03 0.77 -7.88
C ALA A 18 38.65 0.50 -9.35
N ALA A 19 37.55 1.06 -9.84
CA ALA A 19 37.11 0.91 -11.22
C ALA A 19 38.07 1.58 -12.22
N ILE A 20 38.65 2.74 -11.88
CA ILE A 20 39.67 3.40 -12.71
C ILE A 20 40.93 2.54 -12.81
N LEU A 21 41.33 1.87 -11.73
CA LEU A 21 42.49 0.97 -11.74
C LEU A 21 42.26 -0.28 -12.61
N LEU A 22 41.04 -0.84 -12.58
CA LEU A 22 40.70 -2.03 -13.36
C LEU A 22 40.44 -1.72 -14.84
N ILE A 23 39.83 -0.56 -15.13
CA ILE A 23 39.45 -0.15 -16.49
C ILE A 23 39.84 1.32 -16.72
N PRO A 24 41.12 1.60 -17.03
CA PRO A 24 41.65 2.96 -17.15
C PRO A 24 40.98 3.80 -18.25
N HIS A 25 40.42 3.17 -19.27
CA HIS A 25 39.78 3.83 -20.41
C HIS A 25 38.27 4.05 -20.27
N ALA A 26 37.68 3.76 -19.11
CA ALA A 26 36.22 3.87 -18.92
C ALA A 26 35.70 5.32 -18.81
N GLY A 27 36.57 6.33 -18.71
CA GLY A 27 36.16 7.74 -18.61
C GLY A 27 35.34 8.07 -17.35
N VAL A 28 35.46 7.26 -16.29
CA VAL A 28 34.66 7.40 -15.07
C VAL A 28 35.22 8.54 -14.22
N GLY A 29 34.46 9.62 -14.09
CA GLY A 29 34.78 10.69 -13.15
C GLY A 29 34.52 10.25 -11.70
N ILE A 30 35.50 10.47 -10.82
CA ILE A 30 35.38 10.13 -9.38
C ILE A 30 34.14 10.82 -8.77
N THR A 31 33.88 12.08 -9.13
CA THR A 31 32.71 12.83 -8.66
C THR A 31 31.38 12.16 -9.02
N LEU A 32 31.29 11.58 -10.23
CA LEU A 32 30.10 10.83 -10.66
C LEU A 32 29.96 9.54 -9.86
N ALA A 33 31.05 8.80 -9.63
CA ALA A 33 31.01 7.57 -8.84
C ALA A 33 30.58 7.84 -7.38
N VAL A 34 31.07 8.92 -6.78
CA VAL A 34 30.63 9.40 -5.45
C VAL A 34 29.13 9.68 -5.46
N LEU A 35 28.66 10.51 -6.40
CA LEU A 35 27.24 10.87 -6.50
C LEU A 35 26.33 9.66 -6.71
N VAL A 36 26.73 8.74 -7.59
CA VAL A 36 26.00 7.49 -7.85
C VAL A 36 25.96 6.62 -6.60
N GLY A 37 27.07 6.50 -5.86
CA GLY A 37 27.11 5.77 -4.59
C GLY A 37 26.21 6.37 -3.51
N MET A 38 26.24 7.69 -3.35
CA MET A 38 25.35 8.43 -2.44
C MET A 38 23.89 8.16 -2.75
N SER A 39 23.49 8.32 -4.01
CA SER A 39 22.12 8.13 -4.48
C SER A 39 21.67 6.68 -4.41
N ALA A 40 22.50 5.74 -4.84
CA ALA A 40 22.16 4.32 -4.82
C ALA A 40 21.92 3.81 -3.39
N MET A 41 22.71 4.27 -2.41
CA MET A 41 22.45 3.97 -0.99
C MET A 41 21.14 4.61 -0.51
N PHE A 42 20.91 5.88 -0.83
CA PHE A 42 19.70 6.58 -0.40
C PHE A 42 18.43 5.96 -0.97
N ALA A 43 18.40 5.68 -2.28
CA ALA A 43 17.29 5.02 -2.96
C ALA A 43 16.96 3.65 -2.35
N SER A 44 17.98 2.87 -2.02
CA SER A 44 17.83 1.53 -1.43
C SER A 44 17.29 1.57 0.00
N ALA A 45 17.87 2.43 0.85
CA ALA A 45 17.52 2.52 2.26
C ALA A 45 16.11 3.10 2.51
N SER A 46 15.73 4.11 1.72
CA SER A 46 14.47 4.85 1.87
C SER A 46 13.34 4.36 0.97
N ARG A 47 13.65 3.54 -0.04
CA ARG A 47 12.75 3.19 -1.16
C ARG A 47 12.27 4.39 -1.99
N ALA A 48 12.90 5.57 -1.85
CA ALA A 48 12.55 6.77 -2.59
C ALA A 48 13.38 6.89 -3.89
N LEU A 49 13.15 5.99 -4.85
CA LEU A 49 13.94 5.89 -6.09
C LEU A 49 13.94 7.20 -6.89
N LEU A 50 12.75 7.72 -7.23
CA LEU A 50 12.62 8.95 -8.01
C LEU A 50 13.23 10.16 -7.30
N THR A 51 12.97 10.30 -6.01
CA THR A 51 13.51 11.40 -5.19
C THR A 51 15.03 11.40 -5.19
N SER A 52 15.64 10.22 -5.06
CA SER A 52 17.10 10.10 -5.09
C SER A 52 17.69 10.45 -6.46
N ILE A 53 17.02 10.05 -7.55
CA ILE A 53 17.47 10.34 -8.91
C ILE A 53 17.41 11.83 -9.19
N ILE A 54 16.27 12.47 -8.89
CA ILE A 54 16.07 13.90 -9.06
C ILE A 54 17.07 14.67 -8.21
N PHE A 55 17.27 14.28 -6.93
CA PHE A 55 18.24 14.92 -6.05
C PHE A 55 19.65 14.97 -6.66
N ALA A 56 20.13 13.86 -7.24
CA ALA A 56 21.45 13.84 -7.86
C ALA A 56 21.54 14.64 -9.17
N LEU A 57 20.50 14.63 -9.99
CA LEU A 57 20.47 15.42 -11.22
C LEU A 57 20.47 16.92 -10.92
N GLU A 58 19.64 17.36 -9.98
CA GLU A 58 19.57 18.76 -9.55
C GLU A 58 20.88 19.22 -8.90
N THR A 59 21.49 18.36 -8.07
CA THR A 59 22.76 18.71 -7.39
C THR A 59 23.92 18.87 -8.38
N THR A 60 23.92 18.13 -9.50
CA THR A 60 25.03 18.16 -10.47
C THR A 60 24.75 19.02 -11.70
N GLY A 61 23.50 19.28 -12.04
CA GLY A 61 23.11 20.03 -13.24
C GLY A 61 23.52 19.36 -14.55
N GLN A 62 24.00 18.11 -14.53
CA GLN A 62 24.52 17.41 -15.70
C GLN A 62 23.65 16.20 -16.06
N SER A 63 22.89 16.32 -17.15
CA SER A 63 21.99 15.27 -17.62
C SER A 63 22.72 14.01 -18.10
N ASN A 64 24.03 14.11 -18.40
CA ASN A 64 24.83 12.98 -18.87
C ASN A 64 25.00 11.88 -17.79
N ALA A 65 24.79 12.22 -16.52
CA ALA A 65 24.83 11.29 -15.39
C ALA A 65 23.55 10.43 -15.25
N LEU A 66 22.49 10.72 -16.01
CA LEU A 66 21.17 10.10 -15.83
C LEU A 66 21.20 8.58 -16.01
N LEU A 67 21.84 8.11 -17.08
CA LEU A 67 21.86 6.70 -17.45
C LEU A 67 22.57 5.81 -16.39
N PRO A 68 23.81 6.11 -15.96
CA PRO A 68 24.46 5.32 -14.92
C PRO A 68 23.74 5.43 -13.56
N LEU A 69 23.13 6.59 -13.27
CA LEU A 69 22.45 6.81 -12.01
C LEU A 69 21.14 6.01 -11.90
N LEU A 70 20.38 5.93 -13.00
CA LEU A 70 19.20 5.05 -13.08
C LEU A 70 19.59 3.58 -12.90
N ALA A 71 20.59 3.12 -13.64
CA ALA A 71 21.04 1.73 -13.59
C ALA A 71 21.48 1.34 -12.16
N ALA A 72 22.31 2.16 -11.52
CA ALA A 72 22.79 1.91 -10.17
C ALA A 72 21.68 1.97 -9.11
N CYS A 73 20.79 2.98 -9.17
CA CYS A 73 19.68 3.12 -8.22
C CYS A 73 18.71 1.94 -8.33
N ILE A 74 18.37 1.51 -9.55
CA ILE A 74 17.47 0.38 -9.79
C ILE A 74 18.11 -0.92 -9.31
N ALA A 75 19.37 -1.18 -9.66
CA ALA A 75 20.08 -2.38 -9.22
C ALA A 75 20.14 -2.46 -7.68
N SER A 76 20.54 -1.38 -7.02
CA SER A 76 20.58 -1.27 -5.56
C SER A 76 19.20 -1.46 -4.93
N TYR A 77 18.16 -0.86 -5.53
CA TYR A 77 16.78 -1.02 -5.06
C TYR A 77 16.31 -2.47 -5.16
N VAL A 78 16.57 -3.15 -6.29
CA VAL A 78 16.19 -4.55 -6.48
C VAL A 78 16.89 -5.45 -5.47
N VAL A 79 18.21 -5.29 -5.29
CA VAL A 79 18.95 -6.04 -4.27
C VAL A 79 18.35 -5.83 -2.89
N SER A 80 18.12 -4.57 -2.50
CA SER A 80 17.47 -4.25 -1.24
C SER A 80 16.08 -4.86 -1.15
N TYR A 81 15.31 -4.89 -2.24
CA TYR A 81 13.92 -5.42 -2.27
C TYR A 81 13.89 -6.90 -1.94
N LEU A 82 14.90 -7.65 -2.40
CA LEU A 82 15.02 -9.07 -2.14
C LEU A 82 15.55 -9.36 -0.74
N LEU A 83 16.45 -8.53 -0.20
CA LEU A 83 17.10 -8.77 1.09
C LEU A 83 16.32 -8.23 2.30
N MET A 84 15.70 -7.05 2.18
CA MET A 84 15.12 -6.32 3.30
C MET A 84 13.59 -6.27 3.21
N LYS A 85 12.93 -6.76 4.27
CA LYS A 85 11.46 -6.71 4.40
C LYS A 85 10.93 -5.29 4.62
N ASN A 86 11.67 -4.48 5.39
CA ASN A 86 11.29 -3.12 5.76
C ASN A 86 12.34 -2.10 5.32
N THR A 87 11.90 -0.87 5.10
CA THR A 87 12.77 0.30 4.88
C THR A 87 13.33 0.83 6.20
N ILE A 88 14.36 1.68 6.15
CA ILE A 88 14.88 2.34 7.36
C ILE A 88 13.78 3.12 8.10
N MET A 89 12.84 3.73 7.38
CA MET A 89 11.77 4.54 7.97
C MET A 89 10.72 3.69 8.68
N THR A 90 10.42 2.51 8.14
CA THR A 90 9.37 1.61 8.66
C THR A 90 9.91 0.62 9.69
N GLU A 91 11.21 0.31 9.65
CA GLU A 91 11.84 -0.70 10.52
C GLU A 91 11.71 -0.36 12.01
N LYS A 92 11.84 0.91 12.40
CA LYS A 92 11.67 1.32 13.80
C LYS A 92 10.24 1.09 14.32
N ILE A 93 9.25 1.24 13.44
CA ILE A 93 7.83 1.00 13.77
C ILE A 93 7.57 -0.51 13.83
N ALA A 94 8.07 -1.26 12.86
CA ALA A 94 7.97 -2.72 12.84
C ALA A 94 8.60 -3.37 14.09
N ARG A 95 9.75 -2.86 14.55
CA ARG A 95 10.40 -3.31 15.80
C ARG A 95 9.57 -3.06 17.06
N ARG A 96 8.58 -2.15 17.03
CA ARG A 96 7.64 -1.90 18.13
C ARG A 96 6.40 -2.81 18.07
N GLY A 97 6.39 -3.80 17.18
CA GLY A 97 5.28 -4.75 17.02
C GLY A 97 4.10 -4.20 16.21
N VAL A 98 4.21 -2.97 15.67
CA VAL A 98 3.17 -2.38 14.82
C VAL A 98 3.41 -2.84 13.39
N VAL A 99 2.47 -3.61 12.84
CA VAL A 99 2.50 -4.03 11.44
C VAL A 99 2.40 -2.79 10.55
N THR A 100 3.38 -2.56 9.69
CA THR A 100 3.36 -1.46 8.71
C THR A 100 2.84 -2.00 7.38
N PRO A 101 1.59 -1.69 6.97
CA PRO A 101 1.06 -2.14 5.69
C PRO A 101 1.86 -1.52 4.54
N HIS A 102 2.23 -2.33 3.55
CA HIS A 102 2.90 -1.82 2.32
C HIS A 102 1.96 -1.03 1.41
N ALA A 103 0.65 -1.17 1.61
CA ALA A 103 -0.38 -0.41 0.92
C ALA A 103 -1.40 0.10 1.93
N TYR A 104 -1.87 1.33 1.73
CA TYR A 104 -2.97 1.89 2.51
C TYR A 104 -4.25 1.07 2.28
N ALA A 105 -4.67 0.34 3.30
CA ALA A 105 -5.99 -0.27 3.36
C ALA A 105 -6.90 0.64 4.20
N PRO A 106 -8.01 1.14 3.64
CA PRO A 106 -8.96 1.92 4.42
C PRO A 106 -9.54 1.06 5.54
N ASP A 107 -9.65 1.62 6.74
CA ASP A 107 -10.39 0.99 7.83
C ASP A 107 -11.89 1.08 7.56
N ILE A 108 -12.43 0.11 6.83
CA ILE A 108 -13.82 0.14 6.40
C ILE A 108 -14.82 0.06 7.56
N LEU A 109 -14.50 -0.68 8.63
CA LEU A 109 -15.38 -0.77 9.80
C LEU A 109 -15.42 0.52 10.64
N GLY A 110 -14.34 1.31 10.62
CA GLY A 110 -14.31 2.63 11.25
C GLY A 110 -15.00 3.72 10.44
N GLN A 111 -15.17 3.53 9.13
CA GLN A 111 -15.82 4.51 8.25
C GLN A 111 -17.34 4.34 8.19
N ILE A 112 -17.84 3.12 8.42
CA ILE A 112 -19.28 2.82 8.37
C ILE A 112 -19.91 3.03 9.75
N LYS A 113 -20.99 3.82 9.80
CA LYS A 113 -21.80 4.01 11.01
C LYS A 113 -22.86 2.94 11.15
N VAL A 114 -23.21 2.59 12.39
CA VAL A 114 -24.28 1.62 12.70
C VAL A 114 -25.61 2.01 12.04
N ARG A 115 -25.94 3.31 12.01
CA ARG A 115 -27.15 3.82 11.33
C ARG A 115 -27.23 3.48 9.85
N GLN A 116 -26.09 3.44 9.14
CA GLN A 116 -26.08 3.13 7.70
C GLN A 116 -26.45 1.67 7.44
N VAL A 117 -25.97 0.76 8.30
CA VAL A 117 -26.34 -0.66 8.23
C VAL A 117 -27.80 -0.87 8.60
N LEU A 118 -28.29 -0.16 9.63
CA LEU A 118 -29.69 -0.24 10.07
C LEU A 118 -30.69 0.18 8.97
N GLN A 119 -30.32 1.19 8.16
CA GLN A 119 -31.16 1.70 7.07
C GLN A 119 -31.09 0.82 5.81
N ALA A 120 -29.92 0.23 5.54
CA ALA A 120 -29.70 -0.57 4.33
C ALA A 120 -30.42 -1.93 4.38
N ASP A 121 -30.54 -2.55 5.56
CA ASP A 121 -31.16 -3.87 5.70
C ASP A 121 -32.49 -3.77 6.47
N LYS A 122 -33.60 -3.67 5.71
CA LYS A 122 -34.97 -3.62 6.24
C LYS A 122 -35.34 -4.81 7.14
N LYS A 123 -34.59 -5.93 7.10
CA LYS A 123 -34.83 -7.10 7.97
C LYS A 123 -34.39 -6.88 9.41
N ILE A 124 -33.61 -5.82 9.68
CA ILE A 124 -33.09 -5.45 11.01
C ILE A 124 -34.19 -4.96 11.96
N SER A 125 -35.32 -4.50 11.42
CA SER A 125 -36.31 -3.74 12.20
C SER A 125 -37.44 -4.58 12.81
N ALA A 126 -37.55 -5.89 12.58
CA ALA A 126 -38.82 -6.58 12.91
C ALA A 126 -38.77 -7.97 13.55
N ASN A 127 -37.79 -8.84 13.28
CA ASN A 127 -38.09 -10.29 13.39
C ASN A 127 -37.39 -11.12 14.47
N HIS A 128 -36.62 -10.56 15.38
CA HIS A 128 -36.29 -11.22 16.65
C HIS A 128 -35.72 -10.17 17.59
N PHE A 129 -36.51 -9.73 18.57
CA PHE A 129 -35.94 -9.17 19.78
C PHE A 129 -35.56 -10.38 20.65
N PRO A 130 -34.30 -10.88 20.59
CA PRO A 130 -33.87 -11.79 21.65
C PRO A 130 -34.13 -11.07 22.96
N LEU A 131 -34.71 -11.77 23.92
CA LEU A 131 -35.14 -11.23 25.22
C LEU A 131 -34.05 -10.31 25.76
N ILE A 132 -34.26 -8.99 25.64
CA ILE A 132 -33.23 -7.99 25.92
C ILE A 132 -33.03 -8.02 27.43
N ASN A 133 -31.98 -8.72 27.87
CA ASN A 133 -31.56 -8.63 29.24
C ASN A 133 -31.00 -7.22 29.44
N LYS A 134 -31.52 -6.52 30.46
CA LYS A 134 -31.21 -5.11 30.75
C LYS A 134 -29.70 -4.85 30.95
N ASN A 135 -28.93 -5.90 31.22
CA ASN A 135 -27.48 -5.90 31.42
C ASN A 135 -26.64 -6.14 30.15
N GLN A 136 -27.24 -6.24 28.97
CA GLN A 136 -26.48 -6.43 27.73
C GLN A 136 -25.78 -5.12 27.29
N PRO A 137 -24.56 -5.24 26.74
CA PRO A 137 -23.89 -4.12 26.10
C PRO A 137 -24.73 -3.60 24.94
N ARG A 138 -24.69 -2.29 24.71
CA ARG A 138 -25.55 -1.59 23.73
C ARG A 138 -24.71 -0.58 22.96
N VAL A 139 -25.10 -0.32 21.71
CA VAL A 139 -24.43 0.62 20.81
C VAL A 139 -25.39 1.68 20.32
N THR A 140 -24.87 2.86 20.04
CA THR A 140 -25.64 3.99 19.54
C THR A 140 -25.63 3.99 18.01
N ALA A 141 -26.71 4.49 17.38
CA ALA A 141 -26.77 4.64 15.92
C ALA A 141 -25.62 5.50 15.34
N GLY A 142 -25.04 6.41 16.14
CA GLY A 142 -23.90 7.25 15.79
C GLY A 142 -22.53 6.55 15.85
N ASP A 143 -22.45 5.39 16.52
CA ASP A 143 -21.19 4.66 16.69
C ASP A 143 -20.74 4.00 15.38
N THR A 144 -19.45 3.67 15.31
CA THR A 144 -18.87 2.96 14.18
C THR A 144 -19.09 1.45 14.28
N LEU A 145 -19.08 0.74 13.16
CA LEU A 145 -19.13 -0.72 13.18
C LEU A 145 -17.92 -1.34 13.90
N ARG A 146 -16.75 -0.68 13.86
CA ARG A 146 -15.57 -1.08 14.63
C ARG A 146 -15.90 -1.17 16.12
N THR A 147 -16.48 -0.12 16.68
CA THR A 147 -16.89 -0.08 18.10
C THR A 147 -17.91 -1.16 18.41
N ALA A 148 -18.86 -1.43 17.51
CA ALA A 148 -19.83 -2.50 17.69
C ALA A 148 -19.17 -3.89 17.71
N VAL A 149 -18.19 -4.16 16.84
CA VAL A 149 -17.45 -5.42 16.85
C VAL A 149 -16.59 -5.56 18.11
N GLU A 150 -15.94 -4.48 18.55
CA GLU A 150 -15.15 -4.49 19.80
C GLU A 150 -16.04 -4.83 21.00
N ILE A 151 -17.23 -4.22 21.09
CA ILE A 151 -18.18 -4.49 22.17
C ILE A 151 -18.75 -5.93 22.08
N MET A 152 -19.06 -6.42 20.86
CA MET A 152 -19.48 -7.82 20.65
C MET A 152 -18.41 -8.80 21.12
N ALA A 153 -17.15 -8.54 20.78
CA ALA A 153 -16.02 -9.40 21.14
C ALA A 153 -15.71 -9.37 22.64
N LEU A 154 -15.80 -8.21 23.29
CA LEU A 154 -15.58 -8.08 24.74
C LEU A 154 -16.69 -8.73 25.57
N ALA A 155 -17.91 -8.74 25.05
CA ALA A 155 -19.09 -9.26 25.76
C ALA A 155 -19.52 -10.66 25.31
N ASP A 156 -18.77 -11.29 24.41
CA ASP A 156 -19.03 -12.63 23.84
C ASP A 156 -20.48 -12.77 23.32
N THR A 157 -20.95 -11.77 22.56
CA THR A 157 -22.33 -11.72 22.04
C THR A 157 -22.35 -11.50 20.53
N ASP A 158 -23.21 -12.27 19.85
CA ASP A 158 -23.41 -12.18 18.40
C ASP A 158 -24.37 -11.05 17.98
N THR A 159 -25.06 -10.45 18.94
CA THR A 159 -26.07 -9.41 18.71
C THR A 159 -25.96 -8.28 19.72
N LEU A 160 -26.10 -7.03 19.24
CA LEU A 160 -26.17 -5.84 20.06
C LEU A 160 -27.43 -5.03 19.78
N PRO A 161 -28.19 -4.61 20.80
CA PRO A 161 -29.26 -3.65 20.62
C PRO A 161 -28.68 -2.28 20.24
N VAL A 162 -29.25 -1.68 19.20
CA VAL A 162 -28.93 -0.34 18.73
C VAL A 162 -29.92 0.64 19.35
N THR A 163 -29.43 1.64 20.06
CA THR A 163 -30.24 2.70 20.66
C THR A 163 -30.11 4.01 19.90
N ASN A 164 -31.13 4.86 20.05
CA ASN A 164 -31.05 6.26 19.65
C ASN A 164 -29.93 6.98 20.43
N GLU A 165 -29.45 8.12 19.93
CA GLU A 165 -28.43 9.00 20.55
C GLU A 165 -28.78 9.41 21.99
N SER A 166 -30.06 9.41 22.37
CA SER A 166 -30.49 9.65 23.75
C SER A 166 -30.42 8.41 24.68
N GLY A 167 -30.03 7.24 24.18
CA GLY A 167 -29.88 5.99 24.95
C GLY A 167 -31.16 5.37 25.52
N LYS A 168 -32.32 6.01 25.33
CA LYS A 168 -33.61 5.64 25.96
C LYS A 168 -34.49 4.70 25.13
N LYS A 169 -34.29 4.65 23.81
CA LYS A 169 -35.14 3.88 22.89
C LYS A 169 -34.27 2.98 22.02
N VAL A 170 -34.61 1.69 21.96
CA VAL A 170 -33.98 0.71 21.05
C VAL A 170 -34.60 0.90 19.66
N GLU A 171 -33.76 1.21 18.68
CA GLU A 171 -34.15 1.42 17.27
C GLU A 171 -34.00 0.14 16.43
N GLY A 172 -33.17 -0.83 16.87
CA GLY A 172 -33.00 -2.11 16.19
C GLY A 172 -32.00 -3.03 16.88
N VAL A 173 -31.64 -4.14 16.23
CA VAL A 173 -30.62 -5.09 16.70
C VAL A 173 -29.59 -5.31 15.60
N LEU A 174 -28.31 -5.09 15.91
CA LEU A 174 -27.19 -5.35 15.00
C LEU A 174 -26.62 -6.73 15.28
N SER A 175 -26.60 -7.63 14.29
CA SER A 175 -25.94 -8.93 14.39
C SER A 175 -24.58 -8.94 13.67
N TYR A 176 -23.68 -9.83 14.10
CA TYR A 176 -22.43 -10.13 13.38
C TYR A 176 -22.66 -10.42 11.88
N ARG A 177 -23.77 -11.08 11.52
CA ARG A 177 -24.13 -11.34 10.11
C ARG A 177 -24.36 -10.06 9.32
N ASN A 178 -24.99 -9.04 9.94
CA ASN A 178 -25.23 -7.74 9.29
C ASN A 178 -23.93 -6.95 9.10
N ILE A 179 -23.02 -7.04 10.07
CA ILE A 179 -21.69 -6.41 9.98
C ILE A 179 -20.89 -7.04 8.84
N LEU A 180 -20.89 -8.38 8.74
CA LEU A 180 -20.21 -9.10 7.66
C LEU A 180 -20.81 -8.81 6.29
N SER A 181 -22.14 -8.71 6.17
CA SER A 181 -22.77 -8.35 4.89
C SER A 181 -22.45 -6.91 4.49
N ALA A 182 -22.45 -5.96 5.44
CA ALA A 182 -22.00 -4.59 5.17
C ALA A 182 -20.52 -4.53 4.77
N TYR A 183 -19.66 -5.31 5.42
CA TYR A 183 -18.23 -5.42 5.08
C TYR A 183 -18.05 -5.92 3.64
N ARG A 184 -18.74 -7.00 3.24
CA ARG A 184 -18.62 -7.55 1.88
C ARG A 184 -19.10 -6.58 0.80
N LEU A 185 -20.22 -5.90 1.02
CA LEU A 185 -20.76 -4.94 0.07
C LEU A 185 -19.79 -3.78 -0.22
N HIS A 186 -19.13 -3.25 0.81
CA HIS A 186 -18.15 -2.17 0.62
C HIS A 186 -16.79 -2.67 0.14
N PHE A 187 -16.46 -3.94 0.37
CA PHE A 187 -15.23 -4.54 -0.17
C PHE A 187 -15.31 -4.67 -1.71
N ASP A 188 -16.43 -5.16 -2.24
CA ASP A 188 -16.64 -5.33 -3.69
C ASP A 188 -16.63 -3.99 -4.44
N GLU A 189 -17.24 -2.92 -3.89
CA GLU A 189 -17.20 -1.57 -4.49
C GLU A 189 -15.77 -0.98 -4.56
N HIS A 190 -14.93 -1.27 -3.57
CA HIS A 190 -13.55 -0.78 -3.55
C HIS A 190 -12.58 -1.61 -4.40
N GLU A 191 -12.87 -2.90 -4.62
CA GLU A 191 -12.05 -3.76 -5.48
C GLU A 191 -12.36 -3.55 -6.97
N GLU A 192 -13.62 -3.28 -7.32
CA GLU A 192 -14.04 -2.99 -8.69
C GLU A 192 -13.43 -1.68 -9.23
N ASN A 193 -13.24 -0.67 -8.37
CA ASN A 193 -12.67 0.62 -8.78
C ASN A 193 -11.13 0.64 -8.85
N ARG A 194 -10.43 -0.40 -8.34
CA ARG A 194 -8.96 -0.46 -8.33
C ARG A 194 -8.36 -1.47 -9.30
N THR A 195 -9.14 -2.45 -9.77
CA THR A 195 -8.62 -3.51 -10.62
C THR A 195 -8.87 -3.23 -12.11
N ILE A 196 -8.12 -2.26 -12.66
CA ILE A 196 -7.76 -2.38 -14.09
C ILE A 196 -6.87 -3.62 -14.18
N SER A 197 -7.48 -4.79 -14.38
CA SER A 197 -6.77 -6.06 -14.50
C SER A 197 -5.72 -5.93 -15.59
N LEU A 198 -4.48 -5.65 -15.20
CA LEU A 198 -3.35 -5.52 -16.11
C LEU A 198 -3.18 -6.83 -16.88
N LYS A 199 -3.45 -7.97 -16.24
CA LYS A 199 -3.48 -9.29 -16.88
C LYS A 199 -4.48 -9.35 -18.04
N ARG A 200 -5.72 -8.85 -17.86
CA ARG A 200 -6.72 -8.76 -18.95
C ARG A 200 -6.32 -7.74 -20.01
N ARG A 201 -5.70 -6.61 -19.64
CA ARG A 201 -5.26 -5.57 -20.58
C ARG A 201 -4.09 -6.06 -21.46
N THR A 202 -3.11 -6.76 -20.88
CA THR A 202 -1.98 -7.37 -21.59
C THR A 202 -2.45 -8.50 -22.50
N LEU A 203 -3.33 -9.39 -22.02
CA LEU A 203 -3.95 -10.43 -22.87
C LEU A 203 -4.72 -9.82 -24.05
N LYS A 204 -5.48 -8.75 -23.82
CA LYS A 204 -6.22 -8.04 -24.89
C LYS A 204 -5.28 -7.39 -25.91
N MET A 205 -4.11 -6.88 -25.48
CA MET A 205 -3.08 -6.38 -26.38
C MET A 205 -2.41 -7.49 -27.18
N VAL A 206 -2.08 -8.64 -26.56
CA VAL A 206 -1.48 -9.79 -27.23
C VAL A 206 -2.42 -10.38 -28.30
N VAL A 207 -3.71 -10.51 -27.98
CA VAL A 207 -4.72 -11.00 -28.93
C VAL A 207 -4.89 -10.03 -30.11
N ARG A 208 -4.88 -8.72 -29.85
CA ARG A 208 -4.90 -7.69 -30.91
C ARG A 208 -3.63 -7.72 -31.79
N GLY A 209 -2.47 -7.97 -31.19
CA GLY A 209 -1.20 -8.14 -31.91
C GLY A 209 -1.22 -9.34 -32.85
N LYS A 210 -1.70 -10.50 -32.37
CA LYS A 210 -1.85 -11.71 -33.20
C LYS A 210 -2.82 -11.50 -34.37
N LYS A 211 -3.95 -10.82 -34.14
CA LYS A 211 -4.95 -10.55 -35.20
C LYS A 211 -4.44 -9.60 -36.28
N ARG A 212 -3.53 -8.67 -35.95
CA ARG A 212 -2.88 -7.81 -36.96
C ARG A 212 -1.83 -8.57 -37.77
N LEU A 213 -1.07 -9.46 -37.13
CA LEU A 213 -0.09 -10.31 -37.81
C LEU A 213 -0.74 -11.31 -38.79
N SER A 214 -1.90 -11.86 -38.44
CA SER A 214 -2.64 -12.74 -39.37
C SER A 214 -3.15 -11.99 -40.60
N ASN A 215 -3.58 -10.74 -40.45
CA ASN A 215 -4.07 -9.94 -41.59
C ASN A 215 -2.93 -9.55 -42.54
N LEU A 216 -1.74 -9.21 -42.02
CA LEU A 216 -0.57 -8.89 -42.85
C LEU A 216 -0.03 -10.09 -43.65
N LYS A 217 -0.24 -11.31 -43.13
CA LYS A 217 0.10 -12.54 -43.83
C LYS A 217 -0.90 -12.88 -44.95
N ASN A 218 -2.11 -12.34 -44.88
CA ASN A 218 -3.17 -12.56 -45.88
C ASN A 218 -3.16 -11.52 -47.01
N ASP A 219 -2.43 -10.41 -46.87
CA ASP A 219 -2.24 -9.36 -47.89
C ASP A 219 -1.02 -9.60 -48.82
N ASN A 220 -0.30 -10.72 -48.64
CA ASN A 220 0.89 -11.08 -49.44
C ASN A 220 0.67 -12.35 -50.28
N TYR A 221 -0.56 -12.62 -50.71
CA TYR A 221 -0.90 -13.62 -51.73
C TYR A 221 -1.86 -13.02 -52.76
#